data_AF-A0A9Q9AV01-F1
#
_entry.id   AF-A0A9Q9AV01-F1
#
_cell.length_a   1.000
_cell.length_b   1.000
_cell.length_c   1.000
_cell.angle_alpha   90.00
_cell.angle_beta   90.00
_cell.angle_gamma   90.00
#
_symmetry.space_group_name_H-M   'P 1'
#
loop_
_entity.id
_entity.type
_entity.pdbx_description
1 polymer ?
#
loop_
_entity_poly.entity_id
_entity_poly.type
_entity_poly.pdbx_seq_one_letter_code
_entity_poly.pdbx_strand_id
1 'polypeptide(L)'
;MAQETYSFASLDSDVDEDRNAQTRYAPMQNMLSAAHLVRTLLTAQQHRAGTKATTLTKATDPKRCYGILVEGVLKTFVKTGPPWDACAEQHTIEVDIKQAGFRKSPRNIHDKVESIGPFDLFGESLHFNVLNIPSMMRIKIECCLTRAEQRDFSDVKWMIRQHTPQILQALQDGIVSDEDLLEVLEHVQVGDEAETFELKHALALA
;
A
#
# COMPACT_ATOMS: atom_id res chain seq x y z
N MET A 1 -30.80 7.08 -20.61
CA MET A 1 -29.57 7.09 -19.80
C MET A 1 -28.51 6.35 -20.59
N ALA A 2 -27.48 7.05 -21.05
CA ALA A 2 -26.39 6.44 -21.80
C ALA A 2 -25.59 5.54 -20.84
N GLN A 3 -25.52 4.25 -21.15
CA GLN A 3 -24.61 3.34 -20.49
C GLN A 3 -23.23 3.61 -21.08
N GLU A 4 -22.43 4.44 -20.42
CA GLU A 4 -21.04 4.66 -20.81
C GLU A 4 -20.27 3.36 -20.60
N THR A 5 -20.13 2.59 -21.69
CA THR A 5 -19.16 1.50 -21.79
C THR A 5 -17.77 2.12 -21.87
N TYR A 6 -17.10 2.22 -20.72
CA TYR A 6 -15.67 2.57 -20.70
C TYR A 6 -14.88 1.40 -21.27
N SER A 7 -14.03 1.70 -22.25
CA SER A 7 -13.07 0.76 -22.83
C SER A 7 -11.92 0.56 -21.84
N PHE A 8 -11.41 -0.67 -21.74
CA PHE A 8 -10.19 -0.97 -20.97
C PHE A 8 -9.02 -0.04 -21.31
N ALA A 9 -8.93 0.40 -22.57
CA ALA A 9 -7.86 1.28 -23.04
C ALA A 9 -7.93 2.72 -22.49
N SER A 10 -9.09 3.20 -22.05
CA SER A 10 -9.21 4.58 -21.51
C SER A 10 -8.89 4.66 -20.02
N LEU A 11 -8.88 3.53 -19.30
CA LEU A 11 -8.51 3.48 -17.89
C LEU A 11 -7.00 3.35 -17.73
N ASP A 12 -6.35 2.57 -18.60
CA ASP A 12 -4.89 2.48 -18.63
C ASP A 12 -4.25 3.82 -18.98
N SER A 13 -4.82 4.63 -19.89
CA SER A 13 -4.28 5.95 -20.22
C SER A 13 -4.32 6.94 -19.05
N ASP A 14 -5.43 6.98 -18.31
CA ASP A 14 -5.59 7.91 -17.18
C ASP A 14 -4.72 7.49 -15.98
N VAL A 15 -4.53 6.19 -15.77
CA VAL A 15 -3.69 5.63 -14.69
C VAL A 15 -2.20 5.73 -15.05
N ASP A 16 -1.83 5.55 -16.32
CA ASP A 16 -0.45 5.72 -16.78
C ASP A 16 -0.04 7.19 -16.84
N GLU A 17 -0.95 8.12 -17.13
CA GLU A 17 -0.68 9.56 -17.00
C GLU A 17 -0.37 9.95 -15.55
N ASP A 18 -1.12 9.44 -14.56
CA ASP A 18 -0.84 9.67 -13.14
C ASP A 18 0.43 8.93 -12.63
N ARG A 19 0.78 7.76 -13.20
CA ARG A 19 2.05 7.08 -12.91
C ARG A 19 3.26 7.81 -13.49
N ASN A 20 3.10 8.48 -14.63
CA ASN A 20 4.19 9.15 -15.36
C ASN A 20 4.32 10.64 -15.02
N ALA A 21 3.28 11.28 -14.49
CA ALA A 21 3.29 12.68 -14.06
C ALA A 21 4.02 12.85 -12.72
N GLN A 22 5.37 12.91 -12.75
CA GLN A 22 6.23 13.44 -11.68
C GLN A 22 5.74 13.20 -10.24
N THR A 23 5.54 11.93 -9.85
CA THR A 23 5.53 11.42 -8.45
C THR A 23 5.11 12.41 -7.36
N ARG A 24 3.96 13.08 -7.49
CA ARG A 24 3.30 13.69 -6.34
C ARG A 24 2.40 12.62 -5.77
N TYR A 25 2.85 11.99 -4.68
CA TYR A 25 1.96 11.12 -3.91
C TYR A 25 0.67 11.89 -3.61
N ALA A 26 -0.46 11.25 -3.85
CA ALA A 26 -1.75 11.84 -3.49
C ALA A 26 -1.73 12.24 -2.00
N PRO A 27 -2.39 13.35 -1.61
CA PRO A 27 -2.42 13.77 -0.22
C PRO A 27 -2.89 12.64 0.70
N MET A 28 -2.33 12.56 1.91
CA MET A 28 -2.67 11.52 2.89
C MET A 28 -4.18 11.39 3.09
N GLN A 29 -4.90 12.51 3.09
CA GLN A 29 -6.36 12.52 3.22
C GLN A 29 -7.08 11.73 2.11
N ASN A 30 -6.64 11.86 0.85
CA ASN A 30 -7.19 11.11 -0.29
C ASN A 30 -6.89 9.61 -0.14
N MET A 31 -5.67 9.25 0.29
CA MET A 31 -5.31 7.85 0.52
C MET A 31 -6.16 7.20 1.63
N LEU A 32 -6.35 7.91 2.75
CA LEU A 32 -7.19 7.43 3.85
C LEU A 32 -8.67 7.38 3.47
N SER A 33 -9.15 8.36 2.70
CA SER A 33 -10.51 8.37 2.12
C SER A 33 -10.74 7.12 1.27
N ALA A 34 -9.84 6.83 0.33
CA ALA A 34 -9.91 5.67 -0.54
C ALA A 34 -9.92 4.35 0.24
N ALA A 35 -9.02 4.20 1.23
CA ALA A 35 -8.95 3.02 2.08
C ALA A 35 -10.24 2.80 2.89
N HIS A 36 -10.82 3.87 3.44
CA HIS A 36 -12.11 3.80 4.15
C HIS A 36 -13.24 3.36 3.22
N LEU A 37 -13.34 3.92 2.02
CA LEU A 37 -14.38 3.57 1.05
C LEU A 37 -14.32 2.08 0.66
N VAL A 38 -13.12 1.56 0.40
CA VAL A 38 -12.92 0.13 0.09
C VAL A 38 -13.31 -0.76 1.28
N ARG A 39 -12.89 -0.40 2.50
CA ARG A 39 -13.26 -1.15 3.72
C ARG A 39 -14.78 -1.22 3.90
N THR A 40 -15.48 -0.10 3.73
CA THR A 40 -16.93 -0.01 3.89
C THR A 40 -17.64 -0.90 2.88
N LEU A 41 -17.17 -0.92 1.63
CA LEU A 41 -17.71 -1.81 0.59
C LEU A 41 -17.51 -3.29 0.93
N LEU A 42 -16.32 -3.69 1.36
CA LEU A 42 -16.03 -5.08 1.73
C LEU A 42 -16.86 -5.54 2.94
N THR A 43 -16.99 -4.68 3.95
CA THR A 43 -17.79 -4.97 5.16
C THR A 43 -19.27 -5.15 4.79
N ALA A 44 -19.81 -4.27 3.96
CA ALA A 44 -21.19 -4.39 3.47
C ALA A 44 -21.43 -5.69 2.67
N GLN A 45 -20.44 -6.15 1.91
CA GLN A 45 -20.52 -7.43 1.20
C GLN A 45 -20.49 -8.65 2.14
N GLN A 46 -19.68 -8.61 3.20
CA GLN A 46 -19.62 -9.69 4.20
C GLN A 46 -20.96 -9.87 4.93
N HIS A 47 -21.63 -8.78 5.30
CA HIS A 47 -22.96 -8.86 5.91
C HIS A 47 -24.05 -9.39 4.95
N ARG A 48 -23.88 -9.18 3.63
CA ARG A 48 -24.79 -9.73 2.61
C ARG A 48 -24.56 -11.22 2.34
N ALA A 49 -23.33 -11.73 2.52
CA ALA A 49 -23.05 -13.16 2.37
C ALA A 49 -23.69 -14.03 3.48
N GLY A 50 -23.98 -13.44 4.65
CA GLY A 50 -24.67 -14.11 5.76
C GLY A 50 -26.20 -14.02 5.73
N THR A 51 -26.78 -13.21 4.86
CA THR A 51 -28.23 -12.94 4.86
C THR A 51 -28.78 -13.08 3.44
N LYS A 52 -29.71 -14.03 3.23
CA LYS A 52 -30.30 -14.32 1.91
C LYS A 52 -30.65 -13.03 1.14
N ALA A 53 -30.23 -13.03 -0.12
CA ALA A 53 -30.43 -12.00 -1.13
C ALA A 53 -31.73 -11.22 -0.93
N THR A 54 -31.60 -9.96 -0.51
CA THR A 54 -32.69 -9.00 -0.57
C THR A 54 -32.22 -7.83 -1.42
N THR A 55 -33.03 -7.58 -2.43
CA THR A 55 -32.98 -6.60 -3.52
C THR A 55 -32.16 -5.34 -3.23
N LEU A 56 -31.15 -5.08 -4.07
CA LEU A 56 -30.47 -3.79 -4.20
C LEU A 56 -31.48 -2.72 -4.66
N THR A 57 -32.19 -2.09 -3.74
CA THR A 57 -32.78 -0.78 -4.00
C THR A 57 -31.64 0.24 -4.04
N LYS A 58 -31.32 0.66 -5.27
CA LYS A 58 -30.65 1.91 -5.66
C LYS A 58 -29.94 2.66 -4.51
N ALA A 59 -28.65 2.40 -4.34
CA ALA A 59 -27.76 3.42 -3.80
C ALA A 59 -27.63 4.51 -4.87
N THR A 60 -28.32 5.63 -4.67
CA THR A 60 -28.28 6.83 -5.51
C THR A 60 -27.03 7.66 -5.21
N ASP A 61 -25.83 7.09 -5.43
CA ASP A 61 -24.61 7.89 -5.62
C ASP A 61 -23.48 7.04 -6.23
N PRO A 62 -22.93 7.35 -7.42
CA PRO A 62 -21.96 6.49 -8.07
C PRO A 62 -20.56 6.77 -7.54
N LYS A 63 -20.25 6.30 -6.33
CA LYS A 63 -18.85 6.03 -5.94
C LYS A 63 -18.36 4.84 -6.76
N ARG A 64 -17.83 5.11 -7.95
CA ARG A 64 -17.33 4.09 -8.90
C ARG A 64 -16.00 3.54 -8.40
N CYS A 65 -16.04 2.49 -7.58
CA CYS A 65 -14.90 1.61 -7.35
C CYS A 65 -14.91 0.53 -8.44
N TYR A 66 -13.78 0.31 -9.11
CA TYR A 66 -13.60 -0.78 -10.06
C TYR A 66 -12.42 -1.65 -9.64
N GLY A 67 -12.57 -2.97 -9.76
CA GLY A 67 -11.63 -3.96 -9.25
C GLY A 67 -11.09 -4.88 -10.34
N ILE A 68 -9.79 -5.17 -10.30
CA ILE A 68 -9.12 -6.15 -11.16
C ILE A 68 -8.37 -7.14 -10.27
N LEU A 69 -8.62 -8.44 -10.44
CA LEU A 69 -7.86 -9.48 -9.76
C LEU A 69 -6.62 -9.85 -10.58
N VAL A 70 -5.45 -9.70 -9.98
CA VAL A 70 -4.16 -10.06 -10.56
C VAL A 70 -3.40 -10.87 -9.51
N GLU A 71 -3.23 -12.17 -9.75
CA GLU A 71 -2.30 -13.05 -9.00
C GLU A 71 -2.27 -12.81 -7.47
N GLY A 72 -3.34 -13.12 -6.74
CA GLY A 72 -3.38 -12.94 -5.28
C GLY A 72 -3.50 -11.49 -4.80
N VAL A 73 -3.65 -10.52 -5.70
CA VAL A 73 -3.89 -9.09 -5.42
C VAL A 73 -5.16 -8.64 -6.13
N LEU A 74 -6.09 -8.03 -5.40
CA LEU A 74 -7.24 -7.30 -5.94
C LEU A 74 -6.89 -5.82 -5.98
N LYS A 75 -6.67 -5.28 -7.16
CA LYS A 75 -6.44 -3.84 -7.39
C LYS A 75 -7.78 -3.14 -7.50
N THR A 76 -8.05 -2.17 -6.62
CA THR A 76 -9.27 -1.37 -6.64
C THR A 76 -8.92 0.08 -6.83
N PHE A 77 -9.54 0.76 -7.79
CA PHE A 77 -9.28 2.18 -8.01
C PHE A 77 -10.44 3.01 -7.48
N VAL A 78 -10.12 4.06 -6.73
CA VAL A 78 -11.08 4.90 -6.02
C VAL A 78 -10.88 6.35 -6.41
N LYS A 79 -11.93 7.00 -6.91
CA LYS A 79 -11.93 8.44 -7.15
C LYS A 79 -12.23 9.17 -5.84
N THR A 80 -11.41 10.15 -5.52
CA THR A 80 -11.49 11.02 -4.33
C THR A 80 -11.54 12.47 -4.76
N GLY A 81 -11.96 13.38 -3.88
CA GLY A 81 -12.24 14.79 -4.16
C GLY A 81 -13.69 15.05 -4.56
N PRO A 82 -14.08 16.32 -4.79
CA PRO A 82 -15.44 16.65 -5.19
C PRO A 82 -15.71 16.09 -6.59
N PRO A 83 -16.90 15.58 -6.93
CA PRO A 83 -18.11 15.49 -6.11
C PRO A 83 -18.21 14.22 -5.25
N TRP A 84 -17.16 13.39 -5.18
CA TRP A 84 -17.22 12.04 -4.60
C TRP A 84 -17.04 12.00 -3.08
N ASP A 85 -16.21 12.88 -2.53
CA ASP A 85 -15.98 13.03 -1.10
C ASP A 85 -15.58 14.46 -0.71
N ALA A 86 -15.13 14.63 0.55
CA ALA A 86 -14.75 15.91 1.14
C ALA A 86 -13.25 16.24 1.02
N CYS A 87 -12.46 15.44 0.29
CA CYS A 87 -11.07 15.82 -0.01
C CYS A 87 -11.07 17.10 -0.87
N ALA A 88 -10.07 17.97 -0.66
CA ALA A 88 -10.00 19.25 -1.36
C ALA A 88 -9.68 19.08 -2.86
N GLU A 89 -8.87 18.08 -3.20
CA GLU A 89 -8.39 17.82 -4.55
C GLU A 89 -8.93 16.50 -5.10
N GLN A 90 -9.12 16.46 -6.41
CA GLN A 90 -9.52 15.25 -7.12
C GLN A 90 -8.31 14.36 -7.40
N HIS A 91 -8.39 13.09 -6.99
CA HIS A 91 -7.33 12.10 -7.23
C HIS A 91 -7.95 10.73 -7.53
N THR A 92 -7.32 9.96 -8.42
CA THR A 92 -7.62 8.53 -8.60
C THR A 92 -6.59 7.72 -7.79
N ILE A 93 -7.06 7.01 -6.77
CA ILE A 93 -6.21 6.25 -5.85
C ILE A 93 -6.32 4.76 -6.15
N GLU A 94 -5.19 4.13 -6.44
CA GLU A 94 -5.07 2.68 -6.51
C GLU A 94 -4.95 2.10 -5.08
N VAL A 95 -5.85 1.18 -4.74
CA VAL A 95 -5.88 0.42 -3.48
C VAL A 95 -5.68 -1.05 -3.79
N ASP A 96 -4.49 -1.55 -3.46
CA ASP A 96 -4.14 -2.96 -3.59
C ASP A 96 -4.57 -3.75 -2.33
N ILE A 97 -5.55 -4.64 -2.49
CA ILE A 97 -5.92 -5.62 -1.46
C ILE A 97 -5.16 -6.90 -1.75
N LYS A 98 -4.22 -7.26 -0.87
CA LYS A 98 -3.37 -8.45 -1.06
C LYS A 98 -3.85 -9.61 -0.20
N GLN A 99 -3.85 -10.81 -0.77
CA GLN A 99 -4.06 -12.04 -0.01
C GLN A 99 -2.96 -12.20 1.04
N ALA A 100 -3.35 -12.50 2.29
CA ALA A 100 -2.41 -12.72 3.38
C ALA A 100 -1.43 -13.86 3.03
N GLY A 101 -0.13 -13.62 3.23
CA GLY A 101 0.92 -14.59 2.88
C GLY A 101 1.48 -14.47 1.46
N PHE A 102 0.84 -13.70 0.57
CA PHE A 102 1.35 -13.47 -0.78
C PHE A 102 2.63 -12.62 -0.74
N ARG A 103 3.67 -12.99 -1.52
CA ARG A 103 4.99 -12.32 -1.61
C ARG A 103 5.58 -11.90 -0.24
N LYS A 104 5.74 -12.87 0.66
CA LYS A 104 6.23 -12.67 2.04
C LYS A 104 5.42 -11.66 2.88
N SER A 105 4.21 -11.27 2.48
CA SER A 105 3.30 -10.53 3.38
C SER A 105 2.94 -11.39 4.61
N PRO A 106 2.66 -10.80 5.77
CA PRO A 106 2.25 -11.57 6.93
C PRO A 106 0.94 -12.34 6.71
N ARG A 107 0.90 -13.62 7.14
CA ARG A 107 -0.35 -14.41 7.19
C ARG A 107 -1.25 -14.01 8.36
N ASN A 108 -0.64 -13.61 9.46
CA ASN A 108 -1.29 -13.04 10.64
C ASN A 108 -0.72 -11.64 10.85
N ILE A 109 -1.59 -10.65 11.07
CA ILE A 109 -1.26 -9.23 11.19
C ILE A 109 -1.30 -8.71 12.63
N HIS A 110 -1.83 -9.46 13.60
CA HIS A 110 -2.14 -8.96 14.95
C HIS A 110 -0.94 -8.36 15.71
N ASP A 111 0.25 -8.91 15.52
CA ASP A 111 1.53 -8.50 16.14
C ASP A 111 2.43 -7.72 15.17
N LYS A 112 1.93 -7.43 13.96
CA LYS A 112 2.70 -6.87 12.85
C LYS A 112 2.14 -5.56 12.34
N VAL A 113 1.12 -5.03 13.02
CA VAL A 113 0.52 -3.76 12.70
C VAL A 113 0.57 -2.82 13.90
N GLU A 114 0.71 -1.55 13.58
CA GLU A 114 0.58 -0.43 14.50
C GLU A 114 -0.66 0.36 14.11
N SER A 115 -1.40 0.82 15.11
CA SER A 115 -2.57 1.67 14.89
C SER A 115 -2.11 3.12 14.81
N ILE A 116 -2.32 3.77 13.66
CA ILE A 116 -2.08 5.20 13.46
C ILE A 116 -3.40 5.98 13.45
N GLY A 117 -3.33 7.23 13.89
CA GLY A 117 -4.48 8.12 14.04
C GLY A 117 -4.58 8.69 15.46
N PRO A 118 -5.73 9.28 15.82
CA PRO A 118 -6.94 9.40 15.01
C PRO A 118 -6.80 10.33 13.80
N PHE A 119 -7.57 10.06 12.74
CA PHE A 119 -7.77 10.95 11.60
C PHE A 119 -9.24 11.29 11.46
N ASP A 120 -9.56 12.58 11.33
CA ASP A 120 -10.93 13.03 11.14
C ASP A 120 -11.30 12.94 9.66
N LEU A 121 -12.10 11.93 9.30
CA LEU A 121 -12.52 11.64 7.93
C LEU A 121 -14.01 11.33 7.91
N PHE A 122 -14.74 11.95 6.97
CA PHE A 122 -16.20 11.77 6.83
C PHE A 122 -17.01 12.09 8.10
N GLY A 123 -16.49 12.97 8.97
CA GLY A 123 -17.11 13.28 10.26
C GLY A 123 -16.93 12.19 11.32
N GLU A 124 -16.10 11.18 11.05
CA GLU A 124 -15.73 10.12 11.98
C GLU A 124 -14.24 10.21 12.34
N SER A 125 -13.92 9.86 13.58
CA SER A 125 -12.53 9.73 14.04
C SER A 125 -12.03 8.31 13.78
N LEU A 126 -11.18 8.15 12.78
CA LEU A 126 -10.75 6.84 12.28
C LEU A 126 -9.30 6.53 12.68
N HIS A 127 -9.06 5.26 13.00
CA HIS A 127 -7.72 4.70 13.15
C HIS A 127 -7.45 3.70 12.03
N PHE A 128 -6.21 3.64 11.57
CA PHE A 128 -5.77 2.72 10.53
C PHE A 128 -4.66 1.82 11.06
N ASN A 129 -4.73 0.54 10.73
CA ASN A 129 -3.65 -0.39 11.01
C ASN A 129 -2.64 -0.34 9.86
N VAL A 130 -1.41 0.05 10.15
CA VAL A 130 -0.29 0.02 9.21
C VAL A 130 0.69 -1.06 9.61
N LEU A 131 1.40 -1.66 8.66
CA LEU A 131 2.44 -2.62 9.00
C LEU A 131 3.55 -1.94 9.80
N ASN A 132 4.07 -2.64 10.81
CA ASN A 132 5.25 -2.19 11.53
C ASN A 132 6.50 -2.20 10.63
N ILE A 133 7.50 -1.43 11.02
CA ILE A 133 8.74 -1.28 10.25
C ILE A 133 9.41 -2.62 9.91
N PRO A 134 9.58 -3.59 10.85
CA PRO A 134 10.17 -4.89 10.53
C PRO A 134 9.41 -5.65 9.43
N SER A 135 8.08 -5.65 9.49
CA SER A 135 7.26 -6.32 8.48
C SER A 135 7.35 -5.63 7.11
N MET A 136 7.39 -4.29 7.09
CA MET A 136 7.59 -3.52 5.85
C MET A 136 8.98 -3.77 5.25
N MET A 137 10.03 -3.76 6.07
CA MET A 137 11.41 -4.06 5.65
C MET A 137 11.49 -5.41 4.96
N ARG A 138 10.96 -6.46 5.60
CA ARG A 138 10.95 -7.82 5.03
C ARG A 138 10.27 -7.90 3.66
N ILE A 139 9.16 -7.19 3.48
CA ILE A 139 8.45 -7.14 2.19
C ILE A 139 9.27 -6.36 1.16
N LYS A 140 9.94 -5.28 1.57
CA LYS A 140 10.73 -4.44 0.66
C LYS A 140 11.99 -5.13 0.17
N ILE A 141 12.67 -5.87 1.04
CA ILE A 141 13.78 -6.75 0.67
C ILE A 141 13.33 -7.76 -0.41
N GLU A 142 12.21 -8.45 -0.20
CA GLU A 142 11.65 -9.36 -1.22
C GLU A 142 11.37 -8.64 -2.54
N CYS A 143 10.83 -7.42 -2.49
CA CYS A 143 10.58 -6.64 -3.70
C CYS A 143 11.90 -6.26 -4.42
N CYS A 144 12.93 -5.85 -3.68
CA CYS A 144 14.26 -5.59 -4.24
C CYS A 144 14.79 -6.83 -4.98
N LEU A 145 14.75 -8.00 -4.34
CA LEU A 145 15.28 -9.25 -4.91
C LEU A 145 14.47 -9.78 -6.10
N THR A 146 13.16 -9.51 -6.15
CA THR A 146 12.28 -10.11 -7.17
C THR A 146 11.96 -9.21 -8.36
N ARG A 147 11.91 -7.89 -8.17
CA ARG A 147 11.56 -6.94 -9.25
C ARG A 147 12.55 -5.80 -9.46
N ALA A 148 13.51 -5.60 -8.55
CA ALA A 148 14.58 -4.61 -8.70
C ALA A 148 14.11 -3.19 -9.09
N GLU A 149 13.06 -2.69 -8.45
CA GLU A 149 12.55 -1.33 -8.68
C GLU A 149 13.28 -0.32 -7.78
N GLN A 150 13.81 0.77 -8.34
CA GLN A 150 14.62 1.77 -7.62
C GLN A 150 13.94 2.28 -6.33
N ARG A 151 12.61 2.44 -6.36
CA ARG A 151 11.83 2.89 -5.21
C ARG A 151 11.92 1.96 -4.00
N ASP A 152 12.02 0.65 -4.21
CA ASP A 152 12.09 -0.31 -3.11
C ASP A 152 13.44 -0.21 -2.39
N PHE A 153 14.53 0.01 -3.14
CA PHE A 153 15.84 0.30 -2.54
C PHE A 153 15.82 1.61 -1.77
N SER A 154 15.23 2.68 -2.33
CA SER A 154 15.06 3.94 -1.61
C SER A 154 14.30 3.79 -0.30
N ASP A 155 13.25 2.97 -0.27
CA ASP A 155 12.47 2.69 0.94
C ASP A 155 13.29 1.89 1.97
N VAL A 156 14.06 0.89 1.54
CA VAL A 156 15.00 0.15 2.41
C VAL A 156 16.01 1.10 3.04
N LYS A 157 16.65 1.96 2.24
CA LYS A 157 17.59 2.97 2.75
C LYS A 157 16.95 3.89 3.78
N TRP A 158 15.75 4.38 3.48
CA TRP A 158 15.01 5.24 4.40
C TRP A 158 14.71 4.52 5.72
N MET A 159 14.24 3.26 5.68
CA MET A 159 13.98 2.48 6.89
C MET A 159 15.25 2.23 7.71
N ILE A 160 16.39 1.93 7.07
CA ILE A 160 17.66 1.76 7.79
C ILE A 160 18.06 3.07 8.48
N ARG A 161 17.98 4.20 7.78
CA ARG A 161 18.41 5.50 8.31
C ARG A 161 17.49 6.05 9.40
N GLN A 162 16.18 5.88 9.27
CA GLN A 162 15.21 6.49 10.19
C GLN A 162 14.80 5.55 11.33
N HIS A 163 14.94 4.23 11.13
CA HIS A 163 14.42 3.22 12.04
C HIS A 163 15.47 2.17 12.42
N THR A 164 16.77 2.53 12.42
CA THR A 164 17.89 1.62 12.71
C THR A 164 17.68 0.73 13.94
N PRO A 165 17.22 1.25 15.10
CA PRO A 165 17.03 0.39 16.29
C PRO A 165 16.00 -0.72 16.07
N GLN A 166 14.92 -0.43 15.33
CA GLN A 166 13.88 -1.42 15.03
C GLN A 166 14.39 -2.46 14.02
N ILE A 167 15.24 -2.06 13.08
CA ILE A 167 15.86 -2.98 12.11
C ILE A 167 16.86 -3.89 12.81
N LEU A 168 17.74 -3.35 13.67
CA LEU A 168 18.69 -4.15 14.45
C LEU A 168 17.97 -5.20 15.31
N GLN A 169 16.90 -4.82 16.00
CA GLN A 169 16.10 -5.77 16.75
C GLN A 169 15.46 -6.83 15.82
N ALA A 170 14.95 -6.44 14.66
CA ALA A 170 14.35 -7.36 13.72
C ALA A 170 15.34 -8.38 13.12
N LEU A 171 16.60 -8.00 12.94
CA LEU A 171 17.69 -8.90 12.53
C LEU A 171 17.97 -9.91 13.66
N GLN A 172 18.12 -9.44 14.90
CA GLN A 172 18.31 -10.31 16.08
C GLN A 172 17.17 -11.31 16.28
N ASP A 173 15.93 -10.87 16.03
CA ASP A 173 14.74 -11.71 16.16
C ASP A 173 14.51 -12.64 14.95
N GLY A 174 15.34 -12.55 13.91
CA GLY A 174 15.22 -13.34 12.67
C GLY A 174 13.97 -13.00 11.84
N ILE A 175 13.37 -11.82 12.05
CA ILE A 175 12.23 -11.33 11.27
C ILE A 175 12.71 -10.84 9.90
N VAL A 176 13.86 -10.17 9.88
CA VAL A 176 14.60 -9.77 8.68
C VAL A 176 15.79 -10.70 8.53
N SER A 177 16.04 -11.19 7.30
CA SER A 177 17.19 -12.05 6.98
C SER A 177 18.43 -11.19 6.75
N ASP A 178 19.50 -11.45 7.49
CA ASP A 178 20.80 -10.79 7.32
C ASP A 178 21.35 -11.01 5.90
N GLU A 179 21.22 -12.25 5.39
CA GLU A 179 21.67 -12.64 4.05
C GLU A 179 20.91 -11.88 2.96
N ASP A 180 19.58 -11.90 3.01
CA ASP A 180 18.74 -11.20 2.02
C ASP A 180 19.00 -9.69 2.08
N LEU A 181 19.20 -9.12 3.28
CA LEU A 181 19.48 -7.69 3.44
C LEU A 181 20.86 -7.31 2.90
N LEU A 182 21.89 -8.13 3.13
CA LEU A 182 23.22 -7.93 2.57
C LEU A 182 23.18 -7.96 1.04
N GLU A 183 22.49 -8.93 0.44
CA GLU A 183 22.31 -9.02 -1.01
C GLU A 183 21.64 -7.76 -1.56
N VAL A 184 20.60 -7.26 -0.88
CA VAL A 184 19.96 -5.99 -1.26
C VAL A 184 20.93 -4.82 -1.14
N LEU A 185 21.72 -4.72 -0.06
CA LEU A 185 22.66 -3.64 0.18
C LEU A 185 23.81 -3.59 -0.85
N GLU A 186 24.19 -4.74 -1.41
CA GLU A 186 25.23 -4.84 -2.44
C GLU A 186 24.71 -4.57 -3.86
N HIS A 187 23.40 -4.38 -4.00
CA HIS A 187 22.79 -4.11 -5.29
C HIS A 187 23.12 -2.69 -5.78
N VAL A 188 23.42 -2.55 -7.08
CA VAL A 188 23.81 -1.27 -7.73
C VAL A 188 22.78 -0.14 -7.60
N GLN A 189 21.52 -0.47 -7.29
CA GLN A 189 20.44 0.50 -7.09
C GLN A 189 20.41 1.10 -5.68
N VAL A 190 21.16 0.55 -4.73
CA VAL A 190 21.28 1.12 -3.39
C VAL A 190 22.00 2.45 -3.46
N GLY A 191 23.16 2.51 -4.11
CA GLY A 191 23.96 3.71 -4.21
C GLY A 191 25.40 3.39 -4.57
N ASP A 192 26.28 4.34 -4.35
CA ASP A 192 27.71 4.13 -4.46
C ASP A 192 28.27 3.34 -3.27
N GLU A 193 29.58 3.04 -3.32
CA GLU A 193 30.28 2.32 -2.25
C GLU A 193 30.21 3.04 -0.90
N ALA A 194 30.18 4.38 -0.91
CA ALA A 194 30.13 5.18 0.32
C ALA A 194 28.76 5.08 1.00
N GLU A 195 27.67 5.18 0.22
CA GLU A 195 26.31 4.99 0.71
C GLU A 195 26.10 3.55 1.20
N THR A 196 26.62 2.56 0.47
CA THR A 196 26.55 1.15 0.88
C THR A 196 27.29 0.92 2.21
N PHE A 197 28.49 1.48 2.35
CA PHE A 197 29.29 1.38 3.56
C PHE A 197 28.58 2.03 4.77
N GLU A 198 27.99 3.22 4.59
CA GLU A 198 27.21 3.90 5.64
C GLU A 198 26.08 3.00 6.17
N LEU A 199 25.31 2.42 5.26
CA LEU A 199 24.14 1.60 5.62
C LEU A 199 24.55 0.28 6.31
N LYS A 200 25.59 -0.41 5.79
CA LYS A 200 26.12 -1.63 6.42
C LYS A 200 26.69 -1.33 7.80
N HIS A 201 27.44 -0.23 7.94
CA HIS A 201 28.01 0.20 9.21
C HIS A 201 26.91 0.55 10.24
N ALA A 202 25.84 1.23 9.82
CA ALA A 202 24.70 1.54 10.70
C ALA A 202 24.05 0.27 11.29
N LEU A 203 24.10 -0.84 10.56
CA LEU A 203 23.54 -2.13 10.96
C LEU A 203 24.56 -3.08 11.59
N ALA A 204 25.83 -2.68 11.70
CA ALA A 204 26.94 -3.55 12.09
C ALA A 204 27.01 -4.85 11.27
N LEU A 205 26.59 -4.80 10.00
CA LEU A 205 26.72 -5.90 9.06
C LEU A 205 28.10 -5.82 8.39
N ALA A 206 28.86 -6.92 8.45
CA ALA A 206 30.20 -7.04 7.87
C ALA A 206 30.16 -7.21 6.35
#